data_AF-A0A947GRH0-F1
#
_entry.id   AF-A0A947GRH0-F1
#
_cell.length_a   1.000
_cell.length_b   1.000
_cell.length_c   1.000
_cell.angle_alpha   90.00
_cell.angle_beta   90.00
_cell.angle_gamma   90.00
#
_symmetry.space_group_name_H-M   'P 1'
#
loop_
_entity.id
_entity.type
_entity.pdbx_description
1 polymer ?
#
loop_
_entity_poly.entity_id
_entity_poly.type
_entity_poly.pdbx_seq_one_letter_code
_entity_poly.pdbx_strand_id
1 'polypeptide(L)'
;MKSHPYRVDGEIGRFRFESYAAVGVQSSGEPLSVRSLFSPLSGKSWYRTEGFKDVAYVHGSTNESYRKTTALLNRIRHQPNGGTPLRTLQDSSEREGKQLLDYLKGRSEQILKDHDFTEQGRPLSSSPAHPSSPVYLPSEVVQKAFEQCRKPERVVKQMQANPIPYEDPQQSVHISVDDVGVKRQSEHRPDTSETKESQRKYAYQIQAGSSPSKVIAQVTSV
;
A
#
# COMPACT_ATOMS: atom_id res chain seq x y z
N MET A 1 -1.90 44.00 -21.30
CA MET A 1 -1.88 42.55 -21.00
C MET A 1 -3.13 42.19 -20.20
N LYS A 2 -3.87 41.13 -20.56
CA LYS A 2 -5.03 40.69 -19.76
C LYS A 2 -4.54 39.91 -18.53
N SER A 3 -4.54 40.54 -17.36
CA SER A 3 -4.35 39.87 -16.05
C SER A 3 -5.33 38.71 -15.92
N HIS A 4 -4.86 37.54 -15.47
CA HIS A 4 -5.72 36.41 -15.13
C HIS A 4 -5.54 36.12 -13.64
N PRO A 5 -6.59 36.32 -12.82
CA PRO A 5 -6.48 36.09 -11.39
C PRO A 5 -6.40 34.60 -11.11
N TYR A 6 -5.30 34.16 -10.52
CA TYR A 6 -5.12 32.81 -10.02
C TYR A 6 -5.79 32.68 -8.67
N ARG A 7 -6.51 31.57 -8.46
CA ARG A 7 -7.26 31.28 -7.23
C ARG A 7 -6.67 30.06 -6.55
N VAL A 8 -6.18 30.23 -5.33
CA VAL A 8 -5.61 29.15 -4.52
C VAL A 8 -6.42 28.98 -3.24
N ASP A 9 -6.78 27.75 -2.92
CA ASP A 9 -7.43 27.32 -1.69
C ASP A 9 -6.37 26.70 -0.78
N GLY A 10 -6.01 27.40 0.29
CA GLY A 10 -4.91 27.03 1.18
C GLY A 10 -5.33 26.75 2.62
N GLU A 11 -4.52 26.06 3.40
CA GLU A 11 -4.85 25.68 4.79
C GLU A 11 -5.27 26.88 5.66
N ILE A 12 -4.61 28.03 5.49
CA ILE A 12 -4.92 29.26 6.23
C ILE A 12 -5.92 30.20 5.53
N GLY A 13 -6.41 29.86 4.34
CA GLY A 13 -7.41 30.70 3.66
C GLY A 13 -7.38 30.62 2.15
N ARG A 14 -8.12 31.53 1.51
CA ARG A 14 -8.23 31.61 0.05
C ARG A 14 -7.45 32.79 -0.46
N PHE A 15 -6.56 32.53 -1.40
CA PHE A 15 -5.68 33.53 -1.99
C PHE A 15 -6.10 33.83 -3.43
N ARG A 16 -5.94 35.08 -3.82
CA ARG A 16 -6.01 35.51 -5.21
C ARG A 16 -4.76 36.30 -5.52
N PHE A 17 -4.05 35.92 -6.57
CA PHE A 17 -2.92 36.68 -7.06
C PHE A 17 -3.04 36.89 -8.57
N GLU A 18 -2.52 38.03 -8.99
CA GLU A 18 -2.34 38.33 -10.40
C GLU A 18 -0.95 37.86 -10.82
N SER A 19 -0.86 37.34 -12.04
CA SER A 19 0.41 36.96 -12.61
C SER A 19 0.78 37.87 -13.77
N TYR A 20 2.08 38.10 -13.89
CA TYR A 20 2.68 38.95 -14.91
C TYR A 20 3.70 38.11 -15.67
N ALA A 21 3.75 38.25 -16.99
CA ALA A 21 4.80 37.63 -17.79
C ALA A 21 5.99 38.59 -17.87
N ALA A 22 7.19 38.11 -17.55
CA ALA A 22 8.41 38.87 -17.74
C ALA A 22 8.72 38.92 -19.25
N VAL A 23 8.67 40.12 -19.83
CA VAL A 23 9.14 40.33 -21.21
C VAL A 23 10.63 40.65 -21.11
N GLY A 24 11.47 39.65 -21.38
CA GLY A 24 12.92 39.84 -21.43
C GLY A 24 13.29 40.69 -22.64
N VAL A 25 13.91 41.84 -22.41
CA VAL A 25 14.66 42.56 -23.45
C VAL A 25 15.95 41.75 -23.65
N GLN A 26 16.06 41.07 -24.78
CA GLN A 26 17.20 40.23 -25.21
C GLN A 26 17.34 38.86 -24.54
N SER A 27 16.58 37.87 -25.02
CA SER A 27 17.06 36.49 -25.15
C SER A 27 16.12 35.73 -26.09
N SER A 28 16.68 35.00 -27.04
CA SER A 28 16.02 34.22 -28.10
C SER A 28 15.25 32.99 -27.58
N GLY A 29 14.48 33.15 -26.50
CA GLY A 29 13.60 32.13 -25.93
C GLY A 29 12.19 32.69 -25.80
N GLU A 30 11.20 31.85 -26.10
CA GLU A 30 9.78 32.16 -25.87
C GLU A 30 9.60 32.76 -24.46
N PRO A 31 8.85 33.86 -24.31
CA PRO A 31 8.64 34.47 -23.01
C PRO A 31 8.04 33.44 -22.05
N LEU A 32 8.70 33.22 -20.91
CA LEU A 32 8.20 32.39 -19.80
C LEU A 32 6.90 33.01 -19.29
N SER A 33 5.79 32.52 -19.81
CA SER A 33 4.46 32.93 -19.42
C SER A 33 4.05 32.17 -18.17
N VAL A 34 3.50 32.85 -17.17
CA VAL A 34 2.99 32.15 -15.97
C VAL A 34 1.90 31.12 -16.32
N ARG A 35 1.27 31.26 -17.49
CA ARG A 35 0.33 30.26 -18.02
C ARG A 35 0.98 28.97 -18.49
N SER A 36 2.25 28.98 -18.88
CA SER A 36 2.99 27.75 -19.21
C SER A 36 3.42 27.01 -17.94
N LEU A 37 3.62 27.73 -16.83
CA LEU A 37 3.91 27.14 -15.52
C LEU A 37 2.63 26.64 -14.82
N PHE A 38 1.55 27.40 -14.92
CA PHE A 38 0.27 27.09 -14.27
C PHE A 38 -0.89 27.21 -15.26
N SER A 39 -1.40 26.05 -15.70
CA SER A 39 -2.52 25.93 -16.65
C SER A 39 -3.80 26.58 -16.10
N PRO A 40 -4.35 27.61 -16.76
CA PRO A 40 -5.53 28.32 -16.27
C PRO A 40 -6.68 27.38 -15.87
N LEU A 41 -7.17 27.52 -14.65
CA LEU A 41 -8.31 26.75 -14.17
C LEU A 41 -9.62 27.40 -14.61
N SER A 42 -10.58 26.60 -15.07
CA SER A 42 -11.91 27.07 -15.49
C SER A 42 -12.98 26.88 -14.42
N GLY A 43 -14.02 27.71 -14.48
CA GLY A 43 -15.22 27.60 -13.64
C GLY A 43 -14.97 27.81 -12.15
N LYS A 44 -15.42 26.85 -11.33
CA LYS A 44 -15.30 26.86 -9.85
C LYS A 44 -14.05 26.15 -9.35
N SER A 45 -13.06 25.91 -10.20
CA SER A 45 -11.83 25.20 -9.84
C SER A 45 -10.82 26.13 -9.18
N TRP A 46 -10.14 25.62 -8.16
CA TRP A 46 -9.11 26.32 -7.39
C TRP A 46 -7.87 25.45 -7.36
N TYR A 47 -6.69 26.08 -7.44
CA TYR A 47 -5.45 25.44 -7.04
C TYR A 47 -5.48 25.20 -5.54
N ARG A 48 -4.65 24.26 -5.07
CA ARG A 48 -4.61 23.89 -3.66
C ARG A 48 -3.18 23.82 -3.21
N THR A 49 -2.91 24.39 -2.04
CA THR A 49 -1.64 24.21 -1.35
C THR A 49 -1.51 22.78 -0.84
N GLU A 50 -0.30 22.35 -0.50
CA GLU A 50 -0.07 21.09 0.19
C GLU A 50 -0.77 21.03 1.55
N GLY A 51 -0.67 22.09 2.36
CA GLY A 51 -1.33 22.13 3.68
C GLY A 51 -2.85 21.93 3.60
N PHE A 52 -3.51 22.53 2.61
CA PHE A 52 -4.91 22.22 2.31
C PHE A 52 -5.14 20.74 2.05
N LYS A 53 -4.34 20.10 1.18
CA LYS A 53 -4.50 18.67 0.87
C LYS A 53 -4.30 17.80 2.11
N ASP A 54 -3.34 18.15 2.95
CA ASP A 54 -3.07 17.41 4.18
C ASP A 54 -4.27 17.48 5.15
N VAL A 55 -4.77 18.68 5.41
CA VAL A 55 -5.92 18.88 6.31
C VAL A 55 -7.20 18.29 5.70
N ALA A 56 -7.46 18.54 4.42
CA ALA A 56 -8.74 18.20 3.78
C ALA A 56 -8.84 16.73 3.37
N TYR A 57 -7.76 16.14 2.87
CA TYR A 57 -7.75 14.78 2.34
C TYR A 57 -7.10 13.82 3.31
N VAL A 58 -5.81 14.02 3.63
CA VAL A 58 -4.97 13.05 4.36
C VAL A 58 -5.43 12.85 5.81
N HIS A 59 -5.75 13.93 6.50
CA HIS A 59 -6.23 13.89 7.88
C HIS A 59 -7.75 14.04 7.97
N GLY A 60 -8.36 14.61 6.95
CA GLY A 60 -9.78 14.91 6.88
C GLY A 60 -10.60 13.77 6.29
N SER A 61 -10.79 13.80 4.97
CA SER A 61 -11.74 12.95 4.25
C SER A 61 -11.45 11.44 4.35
N THR A 62 -10.21 11.04 4.63
CA THR A 62 -9.81 9.64 4.84
C THR A 62 -10.12 9.11 6.24
N ASN A 63 -10.13 9.98 7.26
CA ASN A 63 -10.29 9.58 8.66
C ASN A 63 -11.65 9.98 9.26
N GLU A 64 -12.28 11.02 8.72
CA GLU A 64 -13.47 11.65 9.26
C GLU A 64 -14.51 11.91 8.17
N SER A 65 -15.76 12.15 8.58
CA SER A 65 -16.82 12.49 7.63
C SER A 65 -16.62 13.87 7.00
N TYR A 66 -17.08 14.05 5.75
CA TYR A 66 -16.99 15.33 5.05
C TYR A 66 -17.55 16.50 5.86
N ARG A 67 -18.57 16.27 6.69
CA ARG A 67 -19.17 17.29 7.57
C ARG A 67 -18.18 17.77 8.62
N LYS A 68 -17.51 16.84 9.33
CA LYS A 68 -16.51 17.18 10.35
C LYS A 68 -15.29 17.83 9.73
N THR A 69 -14.80 17.28 8.61
CA THR A 69 -13.64 17.81 7.90
C THR A 69 -13.89 19.23 7.41
N THR A 70 -15.07 19.49 6.83
CA THR A 70 -15.46 20.84 6.40
C THR A 70 -15.50 21.81 7.58
N ALA A 71 -16.08 21.40 8.70
CA ALA A 71 -16.13 22.22 9.91
C ALA A 71 -14.73 22.51 10.46
N LEU A 72 -13.84 21.50 10.51
CA LEU A 72 -12.45 21.64 10.94
C LEU A 72 -11.69 22.62 10.05
N LEU A 73 -11.76 22.43 8.74
CA LEU A 73 -11.08 23.28 7.76
C LEU A 73 -11.55 24.74 7.88
N ASN A 74 -12.87 24.95 7.95
CA ASN A 74 -13.43 26.30 8.09
C ASN A 74 -13.09 26.93 9.45
N ARG A 75 -12.92 26.11 10.50
CA ARG A 75 -12.44 26.55 11.81
C ARG A 75 -10.99 27.00 11.77
N ILE A 76 -10.09 26.21 11.18
CA ILE A 76 -8.67 26.56 11.02
C ILE A 76 -8.52 27.89 10.26
N ARG A 77 -9.36 28.10 9.25
CA ARG A 77 -9.36 29.32 8.43
C ARG A 77 -10.04 30.52 9.07
N HIS A 78 -10.66 30.37 10.25
CA HIS A 78 -11.55 31.37 10.84
C HIS A 78 -12.66 31.84 9.87
N GLN A 79 -13.20 30.92 9.06
CA GLN A 79 -14.23 31.16 8.05
C GLN A 79 -15.52 30.37 8.36
N PRO A 80 -16.20 30.63 9.50
CA PRO A 80 -17.42 29.91 9.86
C PRO A 80 -18.55 30.16 8.85
N ASN A 81 -18.60 31.35 8.26
CA ASN A 81 -19.56 31.75 7.23
C ASN A 81 -18.83 31.97 5.90
N GLY A 82 -19.30 31.37 4.80
CA GLY A 82 -18.69 31.54 3.47
C GLY A 82 -17.39 30.76 3.23
N GLY A 83 -17.04 29.83 4.13
CA GLY A 83 -15.90 28.91 4.00
C GLY A 83 -16.05 27.91 2.85
N THR A 84 -15.36 26.77 2.93
CA THR A 84 -15.54 25.67 1.95
C THR A 84 -16.84 24.95 2.23
N PRO A 85 -17.77 24.86 1.25
CA PRO A 85 -18.99 24.09 1.41
C PRO A 85 -18.68 22.58 1.44
N LEU A 86 -19.51 21.84 2.18
CA LEU A 86 -19.40 20.38 2.26
C LEU A 86 -19.32 19.71 0.89
N ARG A 87 -20.25 20.07 0.00
CA ARG A 87 -20.32 19.49 -1.35
C ARG A 87 -19.06 19.77 -2.15
N THR A 88 -18.46 20.94 -1.99
CA THR A 88 -17.20 21.29 -2.65
C THR A 88 -16.04 20.44 -2.13
N LEU A 89 -15.97 20.19 -0.82
CA LEU A 89 -14.97 19.29 -0.26
C LEU A 89 -15.18 17.87 -0.78
N GLN A 90 -16.41 17.36 -0.75
CA GLN A 90 -16.75 16.03 -1.25
C GLN A 90 -16.37 15.86 -2.73
N ASP A 91 -16.91 16.70 -3.62
CA ASP A 91 -16.64 16.65 -5.07
C ASP A 91 -15.13 16.74 -5.34
N SER A 92 -14.43 17.51 -4.51
CA SER A 92 -13.00 17.68 -4.58
C SER A 92 -12.23 16.43 -4.17
N SER A 93 -12.59 15.82 -3.04
CA SER A 93 -11.94 14.61 -2.53
C SER A 93 -12.18 13.42 -3.44
N GLU A 94 -13.41 13.26 -3.95
CA GLU A 94 -13.77 12.22 -4.90
C GLU A 94 -13.00 12.37 -6.22
N ARG A 95 -12.85 13.60 -6.73
CA ARG A 95 -12.04 13.86 -7.92
C ARG A 95 -10.56 13.54 -7.71
N GLU A 96 -9.97 13.95 -6.59
CA GLU A 96 -8.57 13.64 -6.27
C GLU A 96 -8.38 12.11 -6.15
N GLY A 97 -9.29 11.42 -5.46
CA GLY A 97 -9.28 9.97 -5.33
C GLY A 97 -9.38 9.26 -6.67
N LYS A 98 -10.26 9.73 -7.56
CA LYS A 98 -10.36 9.18 -8.93
C LYS A 98 -9.07 9.38 -9.71
N GLN A 99 -8.47 10.58 -9.68
CA GLN A 99 -7.21 10.87 -10.36
C GLN A 99 -6.07 9.99 -9.84
N LEU A 100 -6.01 9.77 -8.53
CA LEU A 100 -5.04 8.88 -7.92
C LEU A 100 -5.24 7.43 -8.37
N LEU A 101 -6.48 6.93 -8.38
CA LEU A 101 -6.80 5.57 -8.84
C LEU A 101 -6.45 5.38 -10.32
N ASP A 102 -6.79 6.36 -11.17
CA ASP A 102 -6.46 6.33 -12.60
C ASP A 102 -4.94 6.32 -12.81
N TYR A 103 -4.19 7.13 -12.05
CA TYR A 103 -2.73 7.13 -12.09
C TYR A 103 -2.13 5.79 -11.62
N LEU A 104 -2.60 5.26 -10.49
CA LEU A 104 -2.14 3.97 -9.95
C LEU A 104 -2.42 2.83 -10.93
N LYS A 105 -3.60 2.84 -11.56
CA LYS A 105 -3.97 1.87 -12.59
C LYS A 105 -3.01 1.96 -13.77
N GLY A 106 -2.83 3.14 -14.36
CA GLY A 106 -1.92 3.32 -15.49
C GLY A 106 -0.47 2.96 -15.17
N ARG A 107 0.00 3.31 -13.95
CA ARG A 107 1.35 2.94 -13.49
C ARG A 107 1.48 1.43 -13.29
N SER A 108 0.45 0.77 -12.76
CA SER A 108 0.44 -0.69 -12.57
C SER A 108 0.45 -1.42 -13.91
N GLU A 109 -0.38 -0.98 -14.86
CA GLU A 109 -0.40 -1.52 -16.23
C GLU A 109 0.95 -1.35 -16.93
N GLN A 110 1.61 -0.21 -16.74
CA GLN A 110 2.95 0.03 -17.27
C GLN A 110 3.97 -0.94 -16.67
N ILE A 111 3.98 -1.10 -15.34
CA ILE A 111 4.91 -2.02 -14.65
C ILE A 111 4.70 -3.46 -15.14
N LEU A 112 3.45 -3.91 -15.28
CA LEU A 112 3.17 -5.25 -15.79
C LEU A 112 3.70 -5.43 -17.21
N LYS A 113 3.48 -4.46 -18.10
CA LYS A 113 4.01 -4.48 -19.47
C LYS A 113 5.54 -4.49 -19.50
N ASP A 114 6.18 -3.67 -18.66
CA ASP A 114 7.64 -3.55 -18.59
C ASP A 114 8.32 -4.86 -18.13
N HIS A 115 7.58 -5.74 -17.44
CA HIS A 115 8.08 -7.01 -16.90
C HIS A 115 7.50 -8.25 -17.59
N ASP A 116 6.94 -8.10 -18.80
CA ASP A 116 6.33 -9.19 -19.56
C ASP A 116 5.20 -9.92 -18.80
N PHE A 117 4.34 -9.16 -18.13
CA PHE A 117 3.09 -9.65 -17.53
C PHE A 117 1.86 -9.14 -18.29
N THR A 118 0.80 -9.94 -18.30
CA THR A 118 -0.55 -9.58 -18.74
C THR A 118 -1.21 -8.65 -17.73
N GLU A 119 -2.29 -7.97 -18.16
CA GLU A 119 -3.10 -7.09 -17.29
C GLU A 119 -3.71 -7.81 -16.08
N GLN A 120 -3.81 -9.13 -16.14
CA GLN A 120 -4.35 -10.01 -15.10
C GLN A 120 -3.22 -10.54 -14.18
N GLY A 121 -2.00 -10.02 -14.34
CA GLY A 121 -0.84 -10.39 -13.53
C GLY A 121 -0.26 -11.75 -13.88
N ARG A 122 -0.46 -12.26 -15.10
CA ARG A 122 0.14 -13.53 -15.54
C ARG A 122 1.38 -13.25 -16.40
N PRO A 123 2.50 -13.96 -16.24
CA PRO A 123 3.64 -13.78 -17.14
C PRO A 123 3.25 -14.16 -18.59
N LEU A 124 3.67 -13.35 -19.56
CA LEU A 124 3.38 -13.47 -21.00
C LEU A 124 4.21 -14.56 -21.66
N SER A 125 5.50 -14.60 -21.37
CA SER A 125 6.32 -15.79 -21.59
C SER A 125 6.07 -16.77 -20.45
N SER A 126 6.03 -18.07 -20.75
CA SER A 126 6.48 -19.04 -19.75
C SER A 126 7.91 -18.64 -19.44
N SER A 127 8.12 -17.75 -18.45
CA SER A 127 9.43 -17.52 -17.88
C SER A 127 10.02 -18.90 -17.72
N PRO A 128 11.20 -19.20 -18.33
CA PRO A 128 11.75 -20.54 -18.31
C PRO A 128 11.63 -20.97 -16.86
N ALA A 129 10.77 -21.96 -16.59
CA ALA A 129 10.45 -22.34 -15.23
C ALA A 129 11.81 -22.47 -14.57
N HIS A 130 12.15 -21.54 -13.65
CA HIS A 130 13.47 -21.53 -13.06
C HIS A 130 13.65 -22.97 -12.61
N PRO A 131 14.65 -23.72 -13.14
CA PRO A 131 14.71 -25.14 -12.91
C PRO A 131 14.65 -25.33 -11.41
N SER A 132 13.50 -25.80 -10.93
CA SER A 132 13.11 -25.70 -9.53
C SER A 132 13.73 -26.85 -8.74
N SER A 133 14.87 -27.35 -9.21
CA SER A 133 15.71 -28.26 -8.47
C SER A 133 16.46 -27.41 -7.45
N PRO A 134 16.26 -27.65 -6.15
CA PRO A 134 17.02 -26.95 -5.13
C PRO A 134 18.51 -27.13 -5.38
N VAL A 135 19.26 -26.04 -5.28
CA VAL A 135 20.72 -26.09 -5.35
C VAL A 135 21.21 -26.40 -3.94
N TYR A 136 21.89 -27.53 -3.79
CA TYR A 136 22.38 -27.99 -2.50
C TYR A 136 23.85 -27.61 -2.29
N LEU A 137 24.21 -27.34 -1.04
CA LEU A 137 25.60 -27.15 -0.64
C LEU A 137 26.40 -28.46 -0.83
N PRO A 138 27.65 -28.39 -1.29
CA PRO A 138 28.54 -29.54 -1.31
C PRO A 138 28.74 -30.12 0.09
N SER A 139 28.84 -31.46 0.19
CA SER A 139 28.96 -32.14 1.49
C SER A 139 30.16 -31.69 2.32
N GLU A 140 31.26 -31.28 1.69
CA GLU A 140 32.44 -30.75 2.36
C GLU A 140 32.17 -29.43 3.11
N VAL A 141 31.37 -28.55 2.50
CA VAL A 141 30.98 -27.27 3.10
C VAL A 141 30.08 -27.52 4.31
N VAL A 142 29.14 -28.47 4.18
CA VAL A 142 28.23 -28.88 5.26
C VAL A 142 28.99 -29.53 6.42
N GLN A 143 29.96 -30.40 6.13
CA GLN A 143 30.79 -31.03 7.17
C GLN A 143 31.64 -30.01 7.93
N LYS A 144 32.32 -29.09 7.23
CA LYS A 144 33.04 -27.99 7.87
C LYS A 144 32.11 -27.14 8.75
N ALA A 145 30.88 -26.88 8.29
CA ALA A 145 29.89 -26.16 9.08
C ALA A 145 29.49 -26.92 10.35
N PHE A 146 29.38 -28.25 10.32
CA PHE A 146 29.14 -29.07 11.52
C PHE A 146 30.30 -29.01 12.50
N GLU A 147 31.54 -29.10 12.03
CA GLU A 147 32.74 -29.01 12.87
C GLU A 147 32.88 -27.65 13.56
N GLN A 148 32.49 -26.58 12.84
CA GLN A 148 32.48 -25.21 13.37
C GLN A 148 31.27 -24.93 14.25
N CYS A 149 30.20 -25.73 14.15
CA CYS A 149 28.98 -25.53 14.92
C CYS A 149 29.21 -25.94 16.37
N ARG A 150 29.21 -24.97 17.29
CA ARG A 150 29.29 -25.21 18.74
C ARG A 150 27.95 -25.72 19.30
N LYS A 151 27.38 -26.77 18.71
CA LYS A 151 26.13 -27.41 19.12
C LYS A 151 26.43 -28.70 19.89
N PRO A 152 25.55 -29.14 20.81
CA PRO A 152 25.72 -30.42 21.52
C PRO A 152 25.80 -31.59 20.54
N GLU A 153 26.60 -32.61 20.84
CA GLU A 153 26.84 -33.77 19.96
C GLU A 153 25.54 -34.46 19.50
N ARG A 154 24.56 -34.55 20.41
CA ARG A 154 23.22 -35.08 20.10
C ARG A 154 22.53 -34.32 18.97
N VAL A 155 22.66 -33.00 18.92
CA VAL A 155 22.05 -32.14 17.89
C VAL A 155 22.79 -32.29 16.57
N VAL A 156 24.13 -32.36 16.60
CA VAL A 156 24.94 -32.56 15.39
C VAL A 156 24.60 -33.89 14.71
N LYS A 157 24.44 -34.98 15.48
CA LYS A 157 24.01 -36.29 14.94
C LYS A 157 22.62 -36.23 14.30
N GLN A 158 21.69 -35.47 14.88
CA GLN A 158 20.36 -35.27 14.27
C GLN A 158 20.44 -34.47 12.97
N MET A 159 21.30 -33.45 12.92
CA MET A 159 21.53 -32.65 11.71
C MET A 159 22.16 -33.51 10.59
N GLN A 160 23.12 -34.37 10.92
CA GLN A 160 23.74 -35.30 9.96
C GLN A 160 22.76 -36.37 9.46
N ALA A 161 21.80 -36.77 10.28
CA ALA A 161 20.77 -37.74 9.93
C ALA A 161 19.61 -37.12 9.13
N ASN A 162 19.66 -35.82 8.79
CA ASN A 162 18.65 -35.17 7.99
C ASN A 162 18.61 -35.81 6.58
N PRO A 163 17.48 -36.41 6.16
CA PRO A 163 17.37 -37.01 4.83
C PRO A 163 17.30 -35.97 3.70
N ILE A 164 17.08 -34.70 4.03
CA ILE A 164 16.98 -33.59 3.08
C ILE A 164 18.33 -32.83 3.05
N PRO A 165 19.00 -32.68 1.90
CA PRO A 165 20.26 -31.95 1.83
C PRO A 165 20.07 -30.45 2.10
N TYR A 166 21.12 -29.80 2.59
CA TYR A 166 21.11 -28.37 2.91
C TYR A 166 21.23 -27.52 1.63
N GLU A 167 20.30 -26.59 1.44
CA GLU A 167 20.26 -25.70 0.27
C GLU A 167 21.31 -24.58 0.35
N ASP A 168 21.77 -24.11 -0.81
CA ASP A 168 22.69 -22.97 -0.93
C ASP A 168 21.93 -21.64 -0.76
N PRO A 169 22.17 -20.88 0.31
CA PRO A 169 21.47 -19.62 0.58
C PRO A 169 21.75 -18.51 -0.45
N GLN A 170 22.78 -18.64 -1.30
CA GLN A 170 23.01 -17.68 -2.39
C GLN A 170 22.12 -17.94 -3.61
N GLN A 171 21.55 -19.15 -3.70
CA GLN A 171 20.73 -19.59 -4.83
C GLN A 171 19.32 -20.00 -4.41
N SER A 172 19.03 -20.06 -3.10
CA SER A 172 17.71 -20.30 -2.54
C SER A 172 17.12 -19.04 -1.90
N VAL A 173 15.79 -18.94 -1.93
CA VAL A 173 15.03 -17.87 -1.29
C VAL A 173 14.13 -18.50 -0.25
N HIS A 174 14.24 -18.03 0.99
CA HIS A 174 13.36 -18.48 2.06
C HIS A 174 11.99 -17.80 1.93
N ILE A 175 10.99 -18.53 1.46
CA ILE A 175 9.61 -18.06 1.35
C ILE A 175 8.83 -18.57 2.55
N SER A 176 8.56 -17.71 3.52
CA SER A 176 7.57 -17.95 4.56
C SER A 176 6.22 -17.38 4.10
N VAL A 177 5.25 -18.25 3.82
CA VAL A 177 3.87 -17.84 3.57
C VAL A 177 3.15 -17.87 4.91
N ASP A 178 3.06 -16.71 5.57
CA ASP A 178 2.21 -16.57 6.74
C ASP A 178 0.75 -16.45 6.31
N ASP A 179 -0.14 -17.17 6.98
CA ASP A 179 -1.58 -16.95 6.86
C ASP A 179 -1.91 -15.57 7.43
N VAL A 180 -1.91 -14.56 6.55
CA VAL A 180 -2.55 -13.27 6.82
C VAL A 180 -4.05 -13.49 6.83
N GLY A 181 -4.55 -13.99 7.97
CA GLY A 181 -5.96 -14.11 8.24
C GLY A 181 -6.60 -12.73 8.21
N VAL A 182 -7.19 -12.36 7.08
CA VAL A 182 -8.07 -11.19 7.01
C VAL A 182 -9.21 -11.43 7.98
N LYS A 183 -9.28 -10.61 9.04
CA LYS A 183 -10.47 -10.53 9.88
C LYS A 183 -11.63 -10.18 8.97
N ARG A 184 -12.50 -11.15 8.69
CA ARG A 184 -13.81 -10.85 8.10
C ARG A 184 -14.49 -9.85 9.02
N GLN A 185 -14.68 -8.65 8.52
CA GLN A 185 -15.49 -7.65 9.21
C GLN A 185 -16.89 -8.25 9.36
N SER A 186 -17.35 -8.37 10.60
CA SER A 186 -18.68 -8.92 10.89
C SER A 186 -19.74 -7.98 10.30
N GLU A 187 -20.71 -8.56 9.61
CA GLU A 187 -21.82 -7.85 8.97
C GLU A 187 -22.64 -7.04 9.98
N HIS A 188 -22.56 -7.39 11.26
CA HIS A 188 -23.12 -6.64 12.37
C HIS A 188 -22.01 -6.27 13.38
N ARG A 189 -22.05 -5.01 13.80
CA ARG A 189 -21.25 -4.53 14.92
C ARG A 189 -22.06 -4.78 16.19
N PRO A 190 -21.57 -5.57 17.15
CA PRO A 190 -22.25 -5.69 18.44
C PRO A 190 -22.22 -4.31 19.12
N ASP A 191 -23.38 -3.89 19.64
CA ASP A 191 -23.44 -2.73 20.51
C ASP A 191 -22.49 -2.93 21.70
N THR A 192 -21.79 -1.85 22.01
CA THR A 192 -20.61 -1.85 22.89
C THR A 192 -20.96 -2.24 24.33
N SER A 193 -21.00 -3.54 24.62
CA SER A 193 -20.91 -4.11 25.97
C SER A 193 -20.92 -5.63 25.88
N GLU A 194 -19.75 -6.25 25.70
CA GLU A 194 -19.39 -7.57 26.24
C GLU A 194 -18.08 -8.00 25.59
N THR A 195 -16.97 -7.72 26.28
CA THR A 195 -15.66 -8.29 25.94
C THR A 195 -15.70 -9.78 26.26
N LYS A 196 -16.12 -10.63 25.32
CA LYS A 196 -15.98 -12.07 25.48
C LYS A 196 -14.53 -12.46 25.21
N GLU A 197 -13.90 -13.08 26.20
CA GLU A 197 -12.57 -13.67 26.08
C GLU A 197 -12.53 -14.59 24.85
N SER A 198 -11.62 -14.27 23.94
CA SER A 198 -11.38 -15.05 22.74
C SER A 198 -10.68 -16.36 23.14
N GLN A 199 -11.46 -17.43 23.32
CA GLN A 199 -10.89 -18.77 23.30
C GLN A 199 -10.32 -19.02 21.90
N ARG A 200 -8.99 -19.04 21.80
CA ARG A 200 -8.29 -19.43 20.58
C ARG A 200 -8.65 -20.88 20.26
N LYS A 201 -9.49 -21.08 19.24
CA LYS A 201 -9.75 -22.40 18.67
C LYS A 201 -8.61 -22.73 17.72
N TYR A 202 -7.59 -23.43 18.20
CA TYR A 202 -6.61 -24.08 17.34
C TYR A 202 -7.24 -25.34 16.77
N ALA A 203 -7.44 -25.38 15.45
CA ALA A 203 -7.78 -26.60 14.72
C ALA A 203 -6.54 -27.02 13.94
N TYR A 204 -5.93 -28.13 14.33
CA TYR A 204 -4.83 -28.75 13.59
C TYR A 204 -5.44 -29.59 12.47
N GLN A 205 -5.13 -29.26 11.22
CA GLN A 205 -5.51 -30.10 10.09
C GLN A 205 -4.26 -30.80 9.57
N ILE A 206 -4.05 -32.04 10.01
CA ILE A 206 -3.00 -32.91 9.47
C ILE A 206 -3.54 -33.50 8.17
N GLN A 207 -3.09 -33.00 7.03
CA GLN A 207 -3.28 -33.70 5.76
C GLN A 207 -2.16 -34.74 5.60
N ALA A 208 -2.45 -35.96 6.07
CA ALA A 208 -1.66 -37.12 5.70
C ALA A 208 -2.12 -37.59 4.32
N GLY A 209 -1.17 -37.74 3.39
CA GLY A 209 -1.42 -38.43 2.13
C GLY A 209 -1.86 -39.88 2.36
N SER A 210 -2.97 -40.25 1.73
CA SER A 210 -3.38 -41.60 1.32
C SER A 210 -3.43 -42.72 2.37
N SER A 211 -4.67 -43.05 2.74
CA SER A 211 -5.28 -44.39 2.96
C SER A 211 -5.89 -44.63 4.36
N PRO A 212 -7.10 -45.22 4.44
CA PRO A 212 -7.97 -45.08 5.61
C PRO A 212 -7.81 -46.23 6.60
N SER A 213 -7.74 -45.93 7.89
CA SER A 213 -8.03 -46.89 8.96
C SER A 213 -8.55 -46.14 10.18
N LYS A 214 -9.80 -46.41 10.54
CA LYS A 214 -10.49 -45.94 11.75
C LYS A 214 -9.63 -46.19 12.99
N VAL A 215 -9.43 -45.17 13.82
CA VAL A 215 -9.26 -45.35 15.27
C VAL A 215 -10.02 -44.24 15.99
N ILE A 216 -10.98 -44.66 16.82
CA ILE A 216 -11.72 -43.86 17.80
C ILE A 216 -10.82 -43.73 19.04
N ALA A 217 -10.66 -42.51 19.57
CA ALA A 217 -10.24 -42.33 20.97
C ALA A 217 -10.81 -41.03 21.55
N GLN A 218 -11.71 -41.18 22.52
CA GLN A 218 -12.10 -40.18 23.52
C GLN A 218 -10.99 -40.04 24.55
N VAL A 219 -10.66 -38.81 25.00
CA VAL A 219 -10.19 -38.50 26.38
C VAL A 219 -10.48 -37.00 26.62
N THR A 220 -11.51 -36.62 27.39
CA THR A 220 -11.55 -36.35 28.86
C THR A 220 -10.61 -35.23 29.33
N SER A 221 -11.23 -34.12 29.78
CA SER A 221 -10.59 -32.98 30.44
C SER A 221 -10.14 -33.32 31.86
N VAL A 222 -8.99 -32.78 32.27
CA VAL A 222 -8.70 -32.44 33.67
C VAL A 222 -8.60 -30.93 33.75
#